data_AF-A0A8B8BWR4-F1
#
_entry.id   AF-A0A8B8BWR4-F1
#
_cell.length_a   1.000
_cell.length_b   1.000
_cell.length_c   1.000
_cell.angle_alpha   90.00
_cell.angle_beta   90.00
_cell.angle_gamma   90.00
#
_symmetry.space_group_name_H-M   'P 1'
#
loop_
_entity.id
_entity.type
_entity.pdbx_description
1 polymer ?
#
loop_
_entity_poly.entity_id
_entity_poly.type
_entity_poly.pdbx_seq_one_letter_code
_entity_poly.pdbx_strand_id
1 'polypeptide(L)'
;MVCGHCHGGEVCSYINGTCVSGCASGWHGRYCNETCDDGYFGDMCTQKCSKNCNQAGICNKTTGVCQDGCQPGWMGDFCDSECFSGTFGLRCIFNCSQNCLNVTNCNSVNGSCNGECIAGWTGDFCNIEVNTSRIIVPDGVALGVGIAGCLVFVIVDVIIVILVIRNTGRSRLKVGEGQPRRLSVLSVNYYAGVHGARPGAELADGPIRDNVQGDNTFAVTPIEMPFPSSKYT
;
A
#
# COMPACT_ATOMS: atom_id res chain seq x y z
N MET A 1 -26.29 57.53 -1.59
CA MET A 1 -25.47 56.54 -0.87
C MET A 1 -25.78 55.19 -1.49
N VAL A 2 -24.75 54.38 -1.76
CA VAL A 2 -24.91 53.09 -2.47
C VAL A 2 -24.66 51.98 -1.46
N CYS A 3 -25.65 51.11 -1.28
CA CYS A 3 -25.51 49.82 -0.61
C CYS A 3 -25.13 48.74 -1.62
N GLY A 4 -24.61 47.63 -1.13
CA GLY A 4 -24.37 46.41 -1.90
C GLY A 4 -25.60 45.51 -1.94
N HIS A 5 -25.41 44.26 -1.52
CA HIS A 5 -26.35 43.15 -1.68
C HIS A 5 -27.21 42.97 -0.42
N CYS A 6 -28.33 43.69 -0.35
CA CYS A 6 -29.28 43.54 0.75
C CYS A 6 -30.08 42.23 0.63
N HIS A 7 -30.49 41.68 1.78
CA HIS A 7 -31.29 40.46 1.85
C HIS A 7 -32.61 40.63 1.07
N GLY A 8 -32.99 39.60 0.29
CA GLY A 8 -34.20 39.64 -0.54
C GLY A 8 -34.20 40.72 -1.63
N GLY A 9 -33.06 41.36 -1.93
CA GLY A 9 -32.98 42.44 -2.92
C GLY A 9 -33.69 43.73 -2.49
N GLU A 10 -33.90 43.93 -1.18
CA GLU A 10 -34.54 45.15 -0.68
C GLU A 10 -33.75 46.42 -1.01
N VAL A 11 -34.46 47.55 -1.09
CA VAL A 11 -33.84 48.86 -1.26
C VAL A 11 -33.27 49.30 0.10
N CYS A 12 -31.99 49.64 0.14
CA CYS A 12 -31.36 50.10 1.37
C CYS A 12 -31.91 51.44 1.85
N SER A 13 -31.71 51.68 3.15
CA SER A 13 -32.11 52.92 3.81
C SER A 13 -31.48 54.14 3.13
N TYR A 14 -32.33 55.06 2.68
CA TYR A 14 -31.89 56.32 2.06
C TYR A 14 -31.18 57.26 3.04
N ILE A 15 -31.32 57.03 4.35
CA ILE A 15 -30.76 57.87 5.42
C ILE A 15 -29.28 57.55 5.66
N ASN A 16 -28.93 56.26 5.73
CA ASN A 16 -27.59 55.81 6.16
C ASN A 16 -26.95 54.77 5.22
N GLY A 17 -27.63 54.34 4.16
CA GLY A 17 -27.12 53.38 3.18
C GLY A 17 -27.02 51.93 3.68
N THR A 18 -27.61 51.58 4.84
CA THR A 18 -27.58 50.20 5.37
C THR A 18 -28.78 49.38 4.90
N CYS A 19 -28.60 48.07 4.82
CA CYS A 19 -29.70 47.11 4.62
C CYS A 19 -30.39 46.85 5.96
N VAL A 20 -31.72 46.95 6.01
CA VAL A 20 -32.50 46.89 7.26
C VAL A 20 -32.66 45.45 7.72
N SER A 21 -32.85 44.52 6.78
CA SER A 21 -32.97 43.09 7.04
C SER A 21 -31.64 42.33 6.99
N GLY A 22 -30.52 43.05 6.81
CA GLY A 22 -29.19 42.48 6.70
C GLY A 22 -28.76 42.20 5.26
N CYS A 23 -27.68 41.42 5.12
CA CYS A 23 -27.07 41.12 3.83
C CYS A 23 -27.63 39.85 3.20
N ALA A 24 -27.59 39.78 1.87
CA ALA A 24 -27.85 38.55 1.14
C ALA A 24 -26.80 37.48 1.46
N SER A 25 -27.16 36.20 1.36
CA SER A 25 -26.24 35.08 1.63
C SER A 25 -24.99 35.17 0.74
N GLY A 26 -23.82 34.98 1.34
CA GLY A 26 -22.54 35.20 0.67
C GLY A 26 -21.97 36.61 0.77
N TRP A 27 -22.70 37.54 1.41
CA TRP A 27 -22.29 38.92 1.63
C TRP A 27 -22.36 39.31 3.11
N HIS A 28 -21.49 40.23 3.50
CA HIS A 28 -21.43 40.80 4.85
C HIS A 28 -20.95 42.26 4.82
N GLY A 29 -20.72 42.81 6.02
CA GLY A 29 -20.30 44.20 6.22
C GLY A 29 -21.49 45.14 6.41
N ARG A 30 -21.23 46.34 6.93
CA ARG A 30 -22.29 47.33 7.26
C ARG A 30 -23.15 47.71 6.05
N TYR A 31 -22.58 47.68 4.86
CA TYR A 31 -23.24 48.05 3.61
C TYR A 31 -23.46 46.87 2.66
N CYS A 32 -23.21 45.63 3.11
CA CYS A 32 -23.38 44.41 2.32
C CYS A 32 -22.59 44.40 1.00
N ASN A 33 -21.40 44.98 1.02
CA ASN A 33 -20.50 45.13 -0.13
C ASN A 33 -19.27 44.23 -0.03
N GLU A 34 -19.13 43.46 1.05
CA GLU A 34 -18.04 42.51 1.27
C GLU A 34 -18.55 41.09 1.03
N THR A 35 -17.83 40.30 0.23
CA THR A 35 -18.13 38.88 0.02
C THR A 35 -17.51 38.05 1.12
N CYS A 36 -18.11 36.89 1.44
CA CYS A 36 -17.50 35.97 2.39
C CYS A 36 -16.08 35.56 1.99
N ASP A 37 -15.19 35.52 2.99
CA ASP A 37 -13.83 35.02 2.86
C ASP A 37 -13.78 33.55 2.42
N ASP A 38 -12.64 33.12 1.90
CA ASP A 38 -12.36 31.71 1.63
C ASP A 38 -12.51 30.84 2.88
N GLY A 39 -13.17 29.70 2.73
CA GLY A 39 -13.58 28.86 3.85
C GLY A 39 -14.96 29.17 4.44
N TYR A 40 -15.64 30.25 4.04
CA TYR A 40 -16.93 30.64 4.62
C TYR A 40 -18.04 30.89 3.58
N PHE A 41 -19.28 30.63 3.99
CA PHE A 41 -20.46 30.81 3.16
C PHE A 41 -21.74 31.11 3.98
N GLY A 42 -22.82 31.39 3.27
CA GLY A 42 -24.18 31.53 3.82
C GLY A 42 -24.44 32.92 4.39
N ASP A 43 -25.47 33.01 5.24
CA ASP A 43 -25.85 34.28 5.86
C ASP A 43 -24.78 34.76 6.84
N MET A 44 -24.38 36.02 6.66
CA MET A 44 -23.34 36.67 7.46
C MET A 44 -22.01 35.90 7.51
N CYS A 45 -21.76 35.01 6.53
CA CYS A 45 -20.53 34.20 6.41
C CYS A 45 -20.23 33.33 7.64
N THR A 46 -21.27 32.83 8.31
CA THR A 46 -21.14 32.06 9.55
C THR A 46 -20.89 30.56 9.33
N GLN A 47 -21.21 30.05 8.14
CA GLN A 47 -21.05 28.63 7.80
C GLN A 47 -19.68 28.38 7.16
N LYS A 48 -19.11 27.20 7.37
CA LYS A 48 -17.77 26.84 6.87
C LYS A 48 -17.85 25.89 5.70
N CYS A 49 -17.12 26.19 4.64
CA CYS A 49 -16.93 25.28 3.51
C CYS A 49 -16.30 23.96 3.98
N SER A 50 -16.68 22.86 3.33
CA SER A 50 -16.06 21.57 3.57
C SER A 50 -14.57 21.61 3.18
N LYS A 51 -13.74 20.95 3.99
CA LYS A 51 -12.31 20.81 3.70
C LYS A 51 -12.05 19.83 2.56
N ASN A 52 -13.03 19.00 2.25
CA ASN A 52 -12.97 17.95 1.24
C ASN A 52 -13.43 18.44 -0.15
N CYS A 53 -13.76 19.73 -0.30
CA CYS A 53 -13.86 20.32 -1.63
C CYS A 53 -12.54 20.11 -2.38
N ASN A 54 -12.60 19.91 -3.69
CA ASN A 54 -11.43 19.68 -4.56
C ASN A 54 -10.36 20.77 -4.35
N GLN A 55 -10.78 22.03 -4.35
CA GLN A 55 -10.02 23.13 -3.75
C GLN A 55 -10.38 23.23 -2.26
N ALA A 56 -9.45 22.84 -1.39
CA ALA A 56 -9.71 22.70 0.04
C ALA A 56 -10.29 23.98 0.65
N GLY A 57 -11.52 23.90 1.18
CA GLY A 57 -12.20 25.04 1.80
C GLY A 57 -12.75 26.09 0.83
N ILE A 58 -12.69 25.87 -0.48
CA ILE A 58 -13.29 26.77 -1.46
C ILE A 58 -14.64 26.21 -1.89
N CYS A 59 -15.70 26.93 -1.55
CA CYS A 59 -17.07 26.61 -1.92
C CYS A 59 -17.82 27.87 -2.34
N ASN A 60 -18.99 27.69 -2.95
CA ASN A 60 -19.86 28.80 -3.31
C ASN A 60 -20.25 29.62 -2.06
N LYS A 61 -19.95 30.92 -2.06
CA LYS A 61 -20.15 31.80 -0.89
C LYS A 61 -21.60 31.91 -0.45
N THR A 62 -22.56 31.70 -1.36
CA THR A 62 -23.98 31.78 -1.07
C THR A 62 -24.51 30.42 -0.63
N THR A 63 -24.24 29.36 -1.40
CA THR A 63 -24.90 28.06 -1.21
C THR A 63 -24.09 27.07 -0.39
N GLY A 64 -22.76 27.21 -0.31
CA GLY A 64 -21.86 26.26 0.33
C GLY A 64 -21.40 25.10 -0.55
N VAL A 65 -21.90 25.01 -1.79
CA VAL A 65 -21.61 23.90 -2.71
C VAL A 65 -20.17 23.97 -3.23
N CYS A 66 -19.46 22.85 -3.21
CA CYS A 66 -18.13 22.70 -3.80
C CYS A 66 -18.25 22.61 -5.34
N GLN A 67 -18.10 23.74 -6.03
CA GLN A 67 -18.35 23.82 -7.48
C GLN A 67 -17.36 23.00 -8.31
N ASP A 68 -16.13 22.82 -7.83
CA ASP A 68 -15.10 22.00 -8.48
C ASP A 68 -15.16 20.52 -8.10
N GLY A 69 -16.25 20.11 -7.43
CA GLY A 69 -16.44 18.77 -6.90
C GLY A 69 -15.62 18.49 -5.65
N CYS A 70 -15.50 17.19 -5.33
CA CYS A 70 -14.88 16.71 -4.10
C CYS A 70 -13.51 16.10 -4.34
N GLN A 71 -12.70 16.07 -3.29
CA GLN A 71 -11.50 15.26 -3.24
C GLN A 71 -11.85 13.76 -3.37
N PRO A 72 -10.93 12.91 -3.87
CA PRO A 72 -11.18 11.47 -3.96
C PRO A 72 -11.55 10.88 -2.60
N GLY A 73 -12.51 9.96 -2.58
CA GLY A 73 -13.06 9.39 -1.34
C GLY A 73 -14.26 10.16 -0.74
N TRP A 74 -14.61 11.32 -1.31
CA TRP A 74 -15.73 12.14 -0.87
C TRP A 74 -16.74 12.40 -2.00
N MET A 75 -17.99 12.61 -1.62
CA MET A 75 -19.11 12.86 -2.54
C MET A 75 -20.18 13.79 -1.93
N GLY A 76 -21.16 14.13 -2.77
CA GLY A 76 -22.23 15.08 -2.45
C GLY A 76 -21.84 16.52 -2.80
N ASP A 77 -22.83 17.40 -2.88
CA ASP A 77 -22.63 18.79 -3.29
C ASP A 77 -21.75 19.59 -2.31
N PHE A 78 -21.72 19.16 -1.05
CA PHE A 78 -20.91 19.75 0.02
C PHE A 78 -19.66 18.95 0.37
N CYS A 79 -19.42 17.78 -0.25
CA CYS A 79 -18.28 16.91 0.04
C CYS A 79 -18.17 16.47 1.51
N ASP A 80 -19.32 16.38 2.20
CA ASP A 80 -19.40 15.98 3.61
C ASP A 80 -19.73 14.50 3.80
N SER A 81 -19.91 13.76 2.69
CA SER A 81 -20.18 12.32 2.71
C SER A 81 -18.99 11.58 2.12
N GLU A 82 -18.53 10.55 2.81
CA GLU A 82 -17.55 9.60 2.25
C GLU A 82 -18.20 8.74 1.15
N CYS A 83 -17.37 8.16 0.29
CA CYS A 83 -17.83 7.20 -0.70
C CYS A 83 -18.59 6.04 -0.06
N PHE A 84 -19.60 5.53 -0.78
CA PHE A 84 -20.27 4.30 -0.37
C PHE A 84 -19.27 3.14 -0.29
N SER A 85 -19.51 2.24 0.65
CA SER A 85 -18.70 1.03 0.82
C SER A 85 -18.52 0.27 -0.49
N GLY A 86 -17.27 -0.09 -0.80
CA GLY A 86 -16.92 -0.77 -2.05
C GLY A 86 -16.77 0.13 -3.27
N THR A 87 -16.85 1.46 -3.10
CA THR A 87 -16.54 2.44 -4.16
C THR A 87 -15.39 3.36 -3.76
N PHE A 88 -14.68 3.88 -4.75
CA PHE A 88 -13.51 4.73 -4.51
C PHE A 88 -13.26 5.76 -5.62
N GLY A 89 -12.30 6.65 -5.35
CA GLY A 89 -11.77 7.63 -6.29
C GLY A 89 -12.62 8.89 -6.42
N LEU A 90 -12.42 9.62 -7.51
CA LEU A 90 -13.13 10.88 -7.75
C LEU A 90 -14.62 10.61 -7.97
N ARG A 91 -15.48 11.28 -7.19
CA ARG A 91 -16.94 11.08 -7.24
C ARG A 91 -17.40 9.63 -7.00
N CYS A 92 -16.54 8.79 -6.41
CA CYS A 92 -16.86 7.40 -6.07
C CYS A 92 -17.33 6.55 -7.26
N ILE A 93 -16.80 6.82 -8.45
CA ILE A 93 -17.25 6.14 -9.69
C ILE A 93 -16.58 4.77 -9.92
N PHE A 94 -15.52 4.46 -9.18
CA PHE A 94 -14.80 3.19 -9.31
C PHE A 94 -15.26 2.20 -8.26
N ASN A 95 -15.31 0.92 -8.62
CA ASN A 95 -15.68 -0.17 -7.70
C ASN A 95 -14.43 -0.92 -7.25
N CYS A 96 -14.40 -1.29 -5.98
CA CYS A 96 -13.31 -2.05 -5.41
C CYS A 96 -13.26 -3.48 -5.98
N SER A 97 -12.04 -4.05 -5.97
CA SER A 97 -11.84 -5.42 -6.41
C SER A 97 -12.70 -6.38 -5.58
N GLN A 98 -13.38 -7.29 -6.27
CA GLN A 98 -14.19 -8.33 -5.62
C GLN A 98 -13.32 -9.38 -4.90
N ASN A 99 -12.02 -9.37 -5.17
CA ASN A 99 -11.06 -10.30 -4.57
C ASN A 99 -10.46 -9.77 -3.26
N CYS A 100 -10.92 -8.61 -2.79
CA CYS A 100 -10.57 -8.14 -1.46
C CYS A 100 -11.31 -9.00 -0.42
N LEU A 101 -10.62 -9.37 0.65
CA LEU A 101 -11.17 -10.16 1.74
C LEU A 101 -12.45 -9.54 2.29
N ASN A 102 -12.49 -8.21 2.34
CA ASN A 102 -13.70 -7.44 2.58
C ASN A 102 -13.83 -6.32 1.54
N VAL A 103 -14.65 -6.57 0.51
CA VAL A 103 -14.91 -5.63 -0.60
C VAL A 103 -15.42 -4.27 -0.11
N THR A 104 -16.10 -4.22 1.04
CA THR A 104 -16.62 -2.96 1.62
C THR A 104 -15.55 -2.09 2.29
N ASN A 105 -14.35 -2.63 2.55
CA ASN A 105 -13.27 -2.00 3.33
C ASN A 105 -12.06 -1.56 2.50
N CYS A 106 -12.17 -1.56 1.18
CA CYS A 106 -11.17 -0.93 0.34
C CYS A 106 -11.05 0.57 0.66
N ASN A 107 -9.85 1.12 0.47
CA ASN A 107 -9.59 2.53 0.66
C ASN A 107 -10.41 3.38 -0.32
N SER A 108 -11.26 4.28 0.19
CA SER A 108 -12.17 5.11 -0.62
C SER A 108 -11.45 6.13 -1.51
N VAL A 109 -10.19 6.45 -1.24
CA VAL A 109 -9.40 7.39 -2.05
C VAL A 109 -8.81 6.70 -3.27
N ASN A 110 -8.19 5.53 -3.09
CA ASN A 110 -7.40 4.87 -4.15
C ASN A 110 -7.87 3.45 -4.54
N GLY A 111 -8.74 2.82 -3.76
CA GLY A 111 -9.27 1.47 -4.03
C GLY A 111 -8.41 0.32 -3.52
N SER A 112 -7.32 0.59 -2.80
CA SER A 112 -6.43 -0.45 -2.23
C SER A 112 -7.13 -1.24 -1.13
N CYS A 113 -6.84 -2.53 -1.09
CA CYS A 113 -7.24 -3.46 -0.03
C CYS A 113 -6.09 -3.83 0.91
N ASN A 114 -4.96 -3.11 0.80
CA ASN A 114 -3.78 -3.25 1.66
C ASN A 114 -3.23 -4.69 1.75
N GLY A 115 -3.42 -5.49 0.69
CA GLY A 115 -2.99 -6.88 0.62
C GLY A 115 -3.90 -7.89 1.33
N GLU A 116 -5.04 -7.46 1.87
CA GLU A 116 -6.07 -8.36 2.41
C GLU A 116 -6.89 -8.96 1.26
N CYS A 117 -6.33 -9.98 0.60
CA CYS A 117 -6.94 -10.64 -0.54
C CYS A 117 -7.55 -11.99 -0.18
N ILE A 118 -8.59 -12.40 -0.91
CA ILE A 118 -9.08 -13.79 -0.87
C ILE A 118 -8.00 -14.74 -1.43
N ALA A 119 -8.11 -16.03 -1.09
CA ALA A 119 -7.16 -17.04 -1.54
C ALA A 119 -7.02 -17.04 -3.08
N GLY A 120 -5.78 -17.11 -3.56
CA GLY A 120 -5.47 -17.08 -4.98
C GLY A 120 -5.26 -15.68 -5.55
N TRP A 121 -5.32 -14.62 -4.75
CA TRP A 121 -5.07 -13.23 -5.18
C TRP A 121 -4.02 -12.55 -4.31
N THR A 122 -3.28 -11.60 -4.89
CA THR A 122 -2.24 -10.81 -4.21
C THR A 122 -2.13 -9.39 -4.77
N GLY A 123 -1.24 -8.60 -4.18
CA GLY A 123 -1.03 -7.18 -4.47
C GLY A 123 -1.97 -6.26 -3.70
N ASP A 124 -1.65 -4.96 -3.66
CA ASP A 124 -2.41 -3.95 -2.91
C ASP A 124 -3.87 -3.85 -3.35
N PHE A 125 -4.16 -4.13 -4.62
CA PHE A 125 -5.50 -4.08 -5.20
C PHE A 125 -6.16 -5.45 -5.42
N CYS A 126 -5.51 -6.55 -4.98
CA CYS A 126 -6.00 -7.93 -5.16
C CYS A 126 -6.40 -8.23 -6.62
N ASN A 127 -5.58 -7.78 -7.56
CA ASN A 127 -5.79 -7.93 -9.01
C ASN A 127 -4.73 -8.82 -9.67
N ILE A 128 -3.87 -9.46 -8.89
CA ILE A 128 -2.85 -10.39 -9.36
C ILE A 128 -3.22 -11.79 -8.89
N GLU A 129 -3.43 -12.71 -9.83
CA GLU A 129 -3.67 -14.11 -9.52
C GLU A 129 -2.38 -14.80 -9.04
N VAL A 130 -2.48 -15.49 -7.89
CA VAL A 130 -1.41 -16.32 -7.36
C VAL A 130 -1.45 -17.65 -8.09
N ASN A 131 -0.70 -17.74 -9.19
CA ASN A 131 -0.54 -18.99 -9.90
C ASN A 131 0.44 -19.90 -9.14
N THR A 132 -0.08 -20.73 -8.23
CA THR A 132 0.67 -21.76 -7.49
C THR A 132 1.34 -22.79 -8.41
N SER A 133 0.95 -22.87 -9.69
CA SER A 133 1.58 -23.74 -10.69
C SER A 133 2.96 -23.27 -11.15
N ARG A 134 3.40 -22.04 -10.77
CA ARG A 134 4.76 -21.53 -11.06
C ARG A 134 5.74 -21.65 -9.92
N ILE A 135 5.27 -21.99 -8.71
CA ILE A 135 6.15 -22.61 -7.71
C ILE A 135 6.24 -24.09 -8.09
N ILE A 136 6.85 -24.35 -9.25
CA ILE A 136 7.48 -25.64 -9.49
C ILE A 136 8.66 -25.61 -8.52
N VAL A 137 8.46 -26.09 -7.29
CA VAL A 137 9.55 -26.83 -6.67
C VAL A 137 9.66 -28.03 -7.59
N PRO A 138 10.74 -28.20 -8.37
CA PRO A 138 10.86 -29.41 -9.15
C PRO A 138 10.64 -30.58 -8.20
N ASP A 139 9.86 -31.58 -8.59
CA ASP A 139 9.67 -32.81 -7.82
C ASP A 139 11.00 -33.53 -7.50
N GLY A 140 12.13 -32.98 -7.96
CA GLY A 140 13.51 -33.37 -7.62
C GLY A 140 14.24 -32.54 -6.55
N VAL A 141 13.69 -31.47 -5.96
CA VAL A 141 14.39 -30.76 -4.85
C VAL A 141 14.13 -31.43 -3.49
N ALA A 142 13.21 -32.40 -3.43
CA ALA A 142 12.89 -33.11 -2.20
C ALA A 142 13.96 -34.13 -1.76
N LEU A 143 14.98 -34.49 -2.57
CA LEU A 143 16.00 -35.48 -2.17
C LEU A 143 17.42 -35.15 -2.69
N GLY A 144 17.84 -33.89 -2.54
CA GLY A 144 19.22 -33.45 -2.85
C GLY A 144 20.21 -33.49 -1.68
N VAL A 145 19.74 -33.69 -0.45
CA VAL A 145 20.59 -34.14 0.68
C VAL A 145 20.30 -35.63 0.91
N GLY A 146 20.27 -36.38 -0.18
CA GLY A 146 20.21 -37.84 -0.13
C GLY A 146 21.51 -38.42 0.41
N ILE A 147 21.43 -39.65 0.91
CA ILE A 147 22.51 -40.46 1.50
C ILE A 147 23.84 -40.41 0.71
N ALA A 148 23.81 -40.16 -0.60
CA ALA A 148 24.98 -39.94 -1.44
C ALA A 148 25.83 -38.72 -1.02
N GLY A 149 25.21 -37.60 -0.63
CA GLY A 149 25.92 -36.42 -0.11
C GLY A 149 26.60 -36.74 1.24
N CYS A 150 25.91 -37.46 2.12
CA CYS A 150 26.47 -37.91 3.39
C CYS A 150 27.62 -38.91 3.21
N LEU A 151 27.52 -39.84 2.24
CA LEU A 151 28.61 -40.78 1.94
C LEU A 151 29.83 -40.05 1.39
N VAL A 152 29.65 -39.05 0.52
CA VAL A 152 30.76 -38.25 0.00
C VAL A 152 31.41 -37.43 1.10
N PHE A 153 30.64 -36.79 1.99
CA PHE A 153 31.20 -36.06 3.15
C PHE A 153 31.95 -37.01 4.11
N VAL A 154 31.37 -38.17 4.45
CA VAL A 154 32.03 -39.17 5.30
C VAL A 154 33.31 -39.70 4.64
N ILE A 155 33.31 -39.95 3.33
CA ILE A 155 34.50 -40.38 2.59
C ILE A 155 35.57 -39.27 2.59
N VAL A 156 35.18 -38.01 2.39
CA VAL A 156 36.11 -36.87 2.42
C VAL A 156 36.71 -36.68 3.81
N ASP A 157 35.90 -36.76 4.87
CA ASP A 157 36.36 -36.67 6.27
C ASP A 157 37.31 -37.83 6.61
N VAL A 158 36.98 -39.06 6.21
CA VAL A 158 37.85 -40.23 6.39
C VAL A 158 39.17 -40.06 5.63
N ILE A 159 39.14 -39.56 4.39
CA ILE A 159 40.35 -39.28 3.60
C ILE A 159 41.20 -38.20 4.29
N ILE A 160 40.60 -37.09 4.74
CA ILE A 160 41.30 -36.02 5.45
C ILE A 160 41.96 -36.56 6.73
N VAL A 161 41.24 -37.36 7.53
CA VAL A 161 41.78 -37.99 8.74
C VAL A 161 42.94 -38.93 8.41
N ILE A 162 42.82 -39.78 7.39
CA ILE A 162 43.91 -40.66 6.95
C ILE A 162 45.13 -39.85 6.50
N LEU A 163 44.93 -38.77 5.74
CA LEU A 163 46.02 -37.89 5.30
C LEU A 163 46.69 -37.20 6.49
N VAL A 164 45.93 -36.75 7.49
CA VAL A 164 46.46 -36.18 8.73
C VAL A 164 47.23 -37.22 9.54
N ILE A 165 46.72 -38.45 9.69
CA ILE A 165 47.42 -39.55 10.39
C ILE A 165 48.71 -39.94 9.64
N ARG A 166 48.68 -40.02 8.30
CA ARG A 166 49.88 -40.29 7.50
C ARG A 166 50.87 -39.14 7.56
N ASN A 167 50.40 -37.90 7.61
CA ASN A 167 51.26 -36.71 7.73
C ASN A 167 51.88 -36.59 9.14
N THR A 168 51.11 -36.87 10.19
CA THR A 168 51.59 -36.92 11.58
C THR A 168 52.49 -38.14 11.85
N GLY A 169 52.23 -39.27 11.19
CA GLY A 169 53.11 -40.45 11.18
C GLY A 169 54.42 -40.23 10.42
N ARG A 170 54.39 -39.45 9.33
CA ARG A 170 55.60 -39.02 8.59
C ARG A 170 56.41 -37.96 9.35
N SER A 171 55.80 -37.29 10.33
CA SER A 171 56.43 -36.25 11.15
C SER A 171 57.05 -36.76 12.46
N ARG A 172 56.92 -38.06 12.79
CA ARG A 172 57.50 -38.67 14.01
C ARG A 172 58.93 -39.23 13.82
N LEU A 173 59.50 -39.18 12.62
CA LEU A 173 60.91 -39.49 12.35
C LEU A 173 61.64 -38.24 11.84
N LYS A 174 61.89 -37.30 12.76
CA LYS A 174 63.00 -36.34 12.75
C LYS A 174 63.05 -35.66 14.13
N VAL A 175 63.55 -36.40 15.12
CA VAL A 175 64.16 -35.81 16.31
C VAL A 175 65.58 -35.42 15.90
N GLY A 176 65.87 -34.13 15.91
CA GLY A 176 67.16 -33.57 15.51
C GLY A 176 67.20 -32.07 15.81
N GLU A 177 67.44 -31.76 17.08
CA GLU A 177 68.28 -30.67 17.62
C GLU A 177 68.25 -29.28 16.95
N GLY A 178 67.76 -28.24 17.67
CA GLY A 178 67.98 -26.83 17.31
C GLY A 178 67.07 -25.82 18.03
N GLN A 179 67.62 -25.12 19.03
CA GLN A 179 67.03 -24.09 19.91
C GLN A 179 66.85 -22.70 19.20
N PRO A 180 66.39 -21.60 19.85
CA PRO A 180 65.02 -21.09 19.91
C PRO A 180 64.86 -19.67 19.28
N ARG A 181 63.63 -19.22 18.99
CA ARG A 181 63.29 -17.79 19.13
C ARG A 181 61.91 -17.61 19.75
N ARG A 182 61.92 -16.90 20.89
CA ARG A 182 60.77 -16.32 21.58
C ARG A 182 60.04 -15.34 20.66
N LEU A 183 58.71 -15.39 20.64
CA LEU A 183 57.91 -14.30 21.20
C LEU A 183 56.52 -14.81 21.67
N SER A 184 56.22 -14.48 22.91
CA SER A 184 54.97 -14.58 23.69
C SER A 184 53.71 -14.13 22.91
N VAL A 185 52.63 -14.92 22.79
CA VAL A 185 51.54 -15.23 23.76
C VAL A 185 50.75 -14.01 24.24
N LEU A 186 49.45 -13.98 23.92
CA LEU A 186 48.29 -13.73 24.81
C LEU A 186 47.01 -14.04 23.99
N SER A 187 46.47 -15.27 24.02
CA SER A 187 45.38 -15.77 24.89
C SER A 187 44.08 -14.96 24.85
N VAL A 188 42.96 -15.58 24.46
CA VAL A 188 41.72 -15.73 25.25
C VAL A 188 40.90 -16.90 24.65
N ASN A 189 40.66 -17.93 25.48
CA ASN A 189 39.64 -18.97 25.30
C ASN A 189 38.27 -18.41 25.72
N TYR A 190 37.17 -19.09 25.37
CA TYR A 190 36.19 -19.69 26.32
C TYR A 190 34.76 -19.74 25.72
N TYR A 191 34.22 -20.98 25.65
CA TYR A 191 32.85 -21.54 25.65
C TYR A 191 31.63 -20.57 25.73
N ALA A 192 30.37 -20.91 25.42
CA ALA A 192 29.60 -22.15 25.54
C ALA A 192 28.25 -22.00 24.80
N GLY A 193 27.62 -23.11 24.41
CA GLY A 193 26.22 -23.14 23.97
C GLY A 193 25.22 -23.23 25.12
N VAL A 194 23.92 -23.08 24.83
CA VAL A 194 22.82 -23.56 25.69
C VAL A 194 21.62 -24.01 24.83
N HIS A 195 21.14 -25.21 25.16
CA HIS A 195 19.84 -25.85 24.87
C HIS A 195 18.64 -24.88 25.09
N GLY A 196 17.42 -25.04 24.58
CA GLY A 196 16.68 -26.11 23.91
C GLY A 196 15.17 -25.77 23.93
N ALA A 197 14.34 -26.71 23.43
CA ALA A 197 12.88 -26.88 23.62
C ALA A 197 11.93 -26.59 22.43
N ARG A 198 11.42 -27.69 21.85
CA ARG A 198 10.09 -27.93 21.22
C ARG A 198 9.01 -28.04 22.35
N PRO A 199 7.66 -28.02 22.12
CA PRO A 199 6.84 -28.82 21.17
C PRO A 199 5.66 -28.02 20.54
N GLY A 200 4.78 -28.50 19.66
CA GLY A 200 4.42 -29.79 19.06
C GLY A 200 3.30 -29.53 18.03
N ALA A 201 3.20 -30.35 16.96
CA ALA A 201 2.04 -31.25 16.67
C ALA A 201 0.84 -30.54 15.98
N GLU A 202 0.13 -31.06 14.96
CA GLU A 202 0.22 -32.26 14.12
C GLU A 202 -0.78 -32.11 12.92
N LEU A 203 -0.45 -32.77 11.80
CA LEU A 203 -1.24 -33.42 10.73
C LEU A 203 -2.72 -33.06 10.44
N ALA A 204 -3.04 -32.96 9.12
CA ALA A 204 -3.85 -33.98 8.42
C ALA A 204 -3.86 -33.81 6.89
N ASP A 205 -3.59 -34.92 6.19
CA ASP A 205 -3.64 -35.12 4.72
C ASP A 205 -5.05 -35.40 4.18
N GLY A 206 -5.26 -35.15 2.87
CA GLY A 206 -6.39 -35.68 2.07
C GLY A 206 -6.26 -35.36 0.55
N PRO A 207 -6.67 -36.23 -0.38
CA PRO A 207 -6.01 -36.35 -1.69
C PRO A 207 -6.66 -35.61 -2.88
N ILE A 208 -5.81 -35.45 -3.90
CA ILE A 208 -5.96 -34.82 -5.22
C ILE A 208 -6.98 -35.56 -6.13
N ARG A 209 -7.71 -34.80 -6.95
CA ARG A 209 -8.19 -35.27 -8.28
C ARG A 209 -7.88 -34.21 -9.34
N ASP A 210 -6.89 -34.52 -10.16
CA ASP A 210 -6.52 -33.77 -11.36
C ASP A 210 -7.53 -34.04 -12.49
N ASN A 211 -7.85 -33.00 -13.25
CA ASN A 211 -8.20 -33.18 -14.66
C ASN A 211 -7.74 -31.95 -15.44
N VAL A 212 -6.62 -32.10 -16.15
CA VAL A 212 -6.06 -31.12 -17.07
C VAL A 212 -6.62 -31.38 -18.45
N GLN A 213 -7.30 -30.38 -19.02
CA GLN A 213 -7.50 -30.20 -20.46
C GLN A 213 -7.58 -28.67 -20.59
N GLY A 214 -6.61 -27.95 -21.15
CA GLY A 214 -5.86 -28.19 -22.36
C GLY A 214 -6.04 -26.92 -23.19
N ASP A 215 -4.92 -26.27 -23.52
CA ASP A 215 -4.74 -25.26 -24.56
C ASP A 215 -5.57 -23.96 -24.51
N ASN A 216 -4.87 -22.82 -24.46
CA ASN A 216 -4.98 -21.82 -25.51
C ASN A 216 -3.99 -20.67 -25.24
N THR A 217 -3.00 -20.61 -26.11
CA THR A 217 -2.18 -19.43 -26.39
C THR A 217 -3.09 -18.31 -26.90
N PHE A 218 -3.13 -17.17 -26.21
CA PHE A 218 -3.65 -15.93 -26.80
C PHE A 218 -2.56 -14.88 -26.84
N ALA A 219 -2.21 -14.51 -28.07
CA ALA A 219 -1.28 -13.46 -28.41
C ALA A 219 -1.80 -12.12 -27.87
N VAL A 220 -0.92 -11.38 -27.18
CA VAL A 220 -1.18 -10.02 -26.75
C VAL A 220 -0.87 -9.10 -27.92
N THR A 221 -1.89 -8.67 -28.66
CA THR A 221 -1.78 -7.54 -29.60
C THR A 221 -1.80 -6.22 -28.82
N PRO A 222 -0.94 -5.24 -29.13
CA PRO A 222 -1.01 -3.93 -28.49
C PRO A 222 -2.29 -3.21 -28.92
N ILE A 223 -3.07 -2.74 -27.95
CA ILE A 223 -4.21 -1.84 -28.18
C ILE A 223 -3.64 -0.43 -28.33
N GLU A 224 -3.62 0.11 -29.55
CA GLU A 224 -3.42 1.54 -29.78
C GLU A 224 -4.65 2.31 -29.26
N MET A 225 -4.42 3.23 -28.32
CA MET A 225 -5.45 4.15 -27.84
C MET A 225 -5.47 5.40 -28.75
N PRO A 226 -6.64 5.82 -29.27
CA PRO A 226 -6.74 7.03 -30.07
C PRO A 226 -6.65 8.28 -29.18
N PHE A 227 -5.65 9.13 -29.45
CA PHE A 227 -5.59 10.50 -28.93
C PHE A 227 -6.69 11.36 -29.58
N PRO A 228 -7.56 12.06 -28.83
CA PRO A 228 -8.40 13.09 -29.41
C PRO A 228 -7.56 14.36 -29.65
N SER A 229 -7.55 14.81 -30.90
CA SER A 229 -6.88 16.04 -31.35
C SER A 229 -7.54 17.29 -30.75
N SER A 230 -6.76 18.11 -30.07
CA SER A 230 -7.13 19.49 -29.74
C SER A 230 -7.15 20.34 -31.01
N LYS A 231 -8.34 20.82 -31.40
CA LYS A 231 -8.48 21.96 -32.32
C LYS A 231 -8.57 23.22 -31.48
N TYR A 232 -7.48 23.99 -31.44
CA TYR A 232 -7.54 25.43 -31.18
C TYR A 232 -7.97 26.11 -32.49
N THR A 233 -9.04 26.90 -32.42
CA THR A 233 -9.38 27.96 -33.39
C THR A 233 -9.61 29.23 -32.61
#